data_AF-A0A9E1VHK4-F1
#
_entry.id   AF-A0A9E1VHK4-F1
#
_cell.length_a   1.000
_cell.length_b   1.000
_cell.length_c   1.000
_cell.angle_alpha   90.00
_cell.angle_beta   90.00
_cell.angle_gamma   90.00
#
_symmetry.space_group_name_H-M   'P 1'
#
loop_
_entity.id
_entity.type
_entity.pdbx_description
1 polymer ?
#
loop_
_entity_poly.entity_id
_entity_poly.type
_entity_poly.pdbx_seq_one_letter_code
_entity_poly.pdbx_strand_id
1 'polypeptide(L)'
;MTQPAYDTQDLPFIEASVNYVVDNGIKPVTHISPYGESNRRDETPDHRTVPVYDGRSVADELTLDANGFEFHNRPTAVTDNTTISGETIDYGPCAFMDSYAPDTVFSSIDTQGRYAYGNQPDILGWNLARLAETLIPLIDPDKDGAIEILTDVINTTPARYDAHWTAAMRRKIGLTTEQAADGELIGGLLTAMHQGGADFTLVFRHLATAVRGNAIPVQGQFAELSAINTWLENWRARLSGEDVEAEARADAMDRINPIYIPRNHKVEEALTAAVEHEDMSPFEALLAAVSHPFDVIAGQESYAEPGAQTTLPYQTFCGT
;
A
#
# COMPACT_ATOMS: atom_id res chain seq x y z
N MET A 1 7.50 48.35 -4.58
CA MET A 1 7.34 47.11 -5.36
C MET A 1 6.11 46.40 -4.82
N THR A 2 5.00 46.64 -5.49
CA THR A 2 3.66 46.16 -5.15
C THR A 2 3.45 44.77 -5.74
N GLN A 3 2.97 43.82 -4.91
CA GLN A 3 2.46 42.52 -5.37
C GLN A 3 1.28 42.74 -6.34
N PRO A 4 1.11 41.88 -7.36
CA PRO A 4 -0.05 41.99 -8.23
C PRO A 4 -1.31 41.58 -7.46
N ALA A 5 -2.33 42.44 -7.51
CA ALA A 5 -3.68 42.11 -7.10
C ALA A 5 -4.25 41.06 -8.05
N TYR A 6 -4.72 39.94 -7.52
CA TYR A 6 -5.53 39.01 -8.31
C TYR A 6 -6.95 39.57 -8.38
N ASP A 7 -7.34 39.94 -9.59
CA ASP A 7 -8.69 40.33 -9.96
C ASP A 7 -9.61 39.11 -9.86
N THR A 8 -10.57 39.16 -8.95
CA THR A 8 -11.50 38.06 -8.66
C THR A 8 -12.83 38.17 -9.41
N GLN A 9 -12.93 39.01 -10.45
CA GLN A 9 -14.24 39.28 -11.09
C GLN A 9 -14.62 38.41 -12.29
N ASP A 10 -13.78 37.47 -12.75
CA ASP A 10 -14.12 36.58 -13.89
C ASP A 10 -13.67 35.12 -13.72
N LEU A 11 -13.70 34.57 -12.50
CA LEU A 11 -13.58 33.11 -12.34
C LEU A 11 -14.96 32.48 -12.56
N PRO A 12 -15.13 31.57 -13.53
CA PRO A 12 -16.40 30.88 -13.72
C PRO A 12 -16.72 30.12 -12.43
N PHE A 13 -17.88 30.43 -11.85
CA PHE A 13 -18.46 29.70 -10.73
C PHE A 13 -18.49 28.21 -11.07
N ILE A 14 -18.00 27.37 -10.16
CA ILE A 14 -18.20 25.93 -10.25
C ILE A 14 -19.51 25.64 -9.51
N GLU A 15 -20.57 25.33 -10.25
CA GLU A 15 -21.67 24.54 -9.71
C GLU A 15 -21.16 23.12 -9.49
N ALA A 16 -20.73 22.83 -8.27
CA ALA A 16 -20.38 21.46 -7.87
C ALA A 16 -21.63 20.78 -7.31
N SER A 17 -22.31 19.98 -8.13
CA SER A 17 -23.20 18.95 -7.61
C SER A 17 -22.34 17.80 -7.10
N VAL A 18 -21.90 17.88 -5.84
CA VAL A 18 -21.23 16.77 -5.16
C VAL A 18 -22.28 15.74 -4.76
N ASN A 19 -22.54 14.79 -5.66
CA ASN A 19 -23.18 13.53 -5.29
C ASN A 19 -22.22 12.40 -5.61
N TYR A 20 -21.16 12.21 -4.80
CA TYR A 20 -20.53 10.90 -4.58
C TYR A 20 -19.40 10.94 -3.52
N VAL A 21 -19.63 11.47 -2.32
CA VAL A 21 -18.78 11.12 -1.18
C VAL A 21 -19.62 11.05 0.08
N VAL A 22 -20.41 9.99 0.20
CA VAL A 22 -20.83 9.49 1.51
C VAL A 22 -20.42 8.03 1.52
N ASP A 23 -19.43 7.72 2.36
CA ASP A 23 -19.06 6.36 2.69
C ASP A 23 -20.18 5.75 3.54
N ASN A 24 -20.95 4.84 2.94
CA ASN A 24 -22.01 4.12 3.64
C ASN A 24 -21.50 2.79 4.22
N GLY A 25 -20.20 2.51 4.14
CA GLY A 25 -19.62 1.22 4.54
C GLY A 25 -20.03 0.03 3.66
N ILE A 26 -20.56 0.28 2.46
CA ILE A 26 -20.93 -0.78 1.49
C ILE A 26 -20.04 -0.64 0.25
N LYS A 27 -19.23 -1.68 0.00
CA LYS A 27 -18.36 -1.80 -1.17
C LYS A 27 -19.19 -1.70 -2.46
N PRO A 28 -18.82 -0.84 -3.43
CA PRO A 28 -19.39 -0.88 -4.77
C PRO A 28 -19.12 -2.26 -5.38
N VAL A 29 -20.18 -2.96 -5.80
CA VAL A 29 -20.04 -4.26 -6.49
C VAL A 29 -19.86 -3.99 -7.99
N THR A 30 -18.67 -4.26 -8.52
CA THR A 30 -18.44 -4.31 -9.97
C THR A 30 -18.74 -5.72 -10.48
N HIS A 31 -19.81 -5.88 -11.26
CA HIS A 31 -20.08 -7.11 -11.99
C HIS A 31 -19.40 -7.06 -13.36
N ILE A 32 -18.56 -8.05 -13.66
CA ILE A 32 -18.06 -8.29 -15.02
C ILE A 32 -19.15 -9.06 -15.77
N SER A 33 -19.82 -8.41 -16.72
CA SER A 33 -20.80 -9.08 -17.59
C SER A 33 -20.09 -10.09 -18.49
N PRO A 34 -20.65 -11.30 -18.74
CA PRO A 34 -20.19 -12.11 -19.85
C PRO A 34 -20.48 -11.35 -21.16
N TYR A 35 -19.52 -11.42 -22.09
CA TYR A 35 -19.53 -10.74 -23.40
C TYR A 35 -20.90 -10.85 -24.09
N GLY A 36 -21.51 -9.71 -24.43
CA GLY A 36 -22.81 -9.64 -25.08
C GLY A 36 -22.73 -9.83 -26.61
N GLU A 37 -23.69 -10.56 -27.19
CA GLU A 37 -23.88 -10.69 -28.63
C GLU A 37 -24.53 -9.41 -29.24
N SER A 38 -23.99 -9.00 -30.39
CA SER A 38 -24.41 -7.83 -31.17
C SER A 38 -25.69 -8.09 -31.97
N ASN A 39 -26.63 -7.16 -31.94
CA ASN A 39 -27.74 -7.09 -32.88
C ASN A 39 -27.91 -5.66 -33.41
N ARG A 40 -27.08 -5.26 -34.39
CA ARG A 40 -27.43 -4.23 -35.37
C ARG A 40 -26.58 -4.30 -36.64
N ARG A 41 -27.25 -4.04 -37.77
CA ARG A 41 -26.75 -4.13 -39.15
C ARG A 41 -25.91 -2.90 -39.51
N ASP A 42 -24.72 -2.83 -38.97
CA ASP A 42 -23.61 -1.99 -39.42
C ASP A 42 -22.38 -2.39 -38.58
N GLU A 43 -21.40 -3.00 -39.25
CA GLU A 43 -20.29 -3.74 -38.65
C GLU A 43 -19.22 -2.81 -38.05
N THR A 44 -19.54 -2.06 -36.98
CA THR A 44 -18.53 -1.37 -36.15
C THR A 44 -18.97 -1.24 -34.69
N PRO A 45 -18.33 -1.95 -33.73
CA PRO A 45 -18.60 -1.78 -32.30
C PRO A 45 -17.99 -0.48 -31.74
N ASP A 46 -18.75 0.29 -30.94
CA ASP A 46 -18.22 1.39 -30.11
C ASP A 46 -18.09 0.94 -28.64
N HIS A 47 -16.90 1.10 -28.07
CA HIS A 47 -16.46 0.46 -26.82
C HIS A 47 -16.49 1.39 -25.59
N ARG A 48 -17.34 2.43 -25.57
CA ARG A 48 -17.24 3.49 -24.54
C ARG A 48 -18.49 3.75 -23.69
N THR A 49 -19.49 2.89 -23.74
CA THR A 49 -20.68 3.05 -22.88
C THR A 49 -21.05 1.76 -22.16
N VAL A 50 -20.89 1.76 -20.83
CA VAL A 50 -21.47 0.75 -19.93
C VAL A 50 -22.67 1.39 -19.24
N PRO A 51 -23.89 0.85 -19.36
CA PRO A 51 -25.02 1.34 -18.61
C PRO A 51 -24.92 0.85 -17.15
N VAL A 52 -24.83 1.79 -16.21
CA VAL A 52 -24.92 1.53 -14.77
C VAL A 52 -26.39 1.60 -14.35
N TYR A 53 -26.90 0.51 -13.77
CA TYR A 53 -28.24 0.44 -13.18
C TYR A 53 -28.13 0.23 -11.66
N ASP A 54 -28.26 1.29 -10.88
CA ASP A 54 -29.21 1.39 -9.76
C ASP A 54 -29.27 2.87 -9.35
N GLY A 55 -30.14 3.60 -10.03
CA GLY A 55 -30.63 4.88 -9.55
C GLY A 55 -31.94 4.63 -8.82
N ARG A 56 -32.05 5.06 -7.56
CA ARG A 56 -33.34 5.40 -6.96
C ARG A 56 -33.27 6.75 -6.23
N SER A 57 -33.95 7.69 -6.89
CA SER A 57 -34.58 8.94 -6.44
C SER A 57 -35.54 8.70 -5.24
N VAL A 58 -36.01 9.67 -4.45
CA VAL A 58 -36.66 10.99 -4.71
C VAL A 58 -36.59 11.76 -3.36
N ALA A 59 -36.37 13.07 -3.25
CA ALA A 59 -37.29 14.17 -3.61
C ALA A 59 -36.63 15.50 -3.20
N ASP A 60 -36.55 16.59 -3.95
CA ASP A 60 -37.14 16.96 -5.24
C ASP A 60 -36.19 17.96 -5.94
N GLU A 61 -36.18 17.91 -7.28
CA GLU A 61 -35.55 18.84 -8.22
C GLU A 61 -34.02 18.74 -8.45
N LEU A 62 -33.64 17.81 -9.35
CA LEU A 62 -32.47 17.99 -10.22
C LEU A 62 -32.86 17.58 -11.65
N THR A 63 -32.88 18.56 -12.56
CA THR A 63 -32.90 18.32 -14.00
C THR A 63 -31.47 18.21 -14.50
N LEU A 64 -31.14 17.09 -15.14
CA LEU A 64 -29.97 16.94 -16.01
C LEU A 64 -30.18 17.79 -17.26
N ASP A 65 -29.31 18.78 -17.49
CA ASP A 65 -29.18 19.36 -18.82
C ASP A 65 -28.16 18.56 -19.65
N ALA A 66 -28.35 18.60 -20.96
CA ALA A 66 -28.01 17.53 -21.89
C ALA A 66 -26.54 17.50 -22.37
N ASN A 67 -25.58 17.84 -21.52
CA ASN A 67 -24.16 17.75 -21.86
C ASN A 67 -23.45 16.84 -20.87
N GLY A 68 -23.03 15.67 -21.36
CA GLY A 68 -22.38 14.63 -20.55
C GLY A 68 -21.21 15.14 -19.72
N PHE A 69 -20.95 14.44 -18.63
CA PHE A 69 -19.81 14.71 -17.76
C PHE A 69 -18.49 14.61 -18.54
N GLU A 70 -17.82 15.73 -18.71
CA GLU A 70 -16.40 15.80 -19.06
C GLU A 70 -15.61 15.93 -17.75
N PHE A 71 -14.73 14.97 -17.46
CA PHE A 71 -13.63 15.26 -16.55
C PHE A 71 -12.76 16.30 -17.23
N HIS A 72 -12.93 17.57 -16.85
CA HIS A 72 -11.93 18.56 -17.20
C HIS A 72 -10.63 18.14 -16.52
N ASN A 73 -9.71 17.60 -17.31
CA ASN A 73 -8.31 17.45 -16.93
C ASN A 73 -7.72 18.86 -16.81
N ARG A 74 -8.03 19.54 -15.70
CA ARG A 74 -7.19 20.63 -15.26
C ARG A 74 -5.87 19.98 -14.86
N PRO A 75 -4.72 20.46 -15.36
CA PRO A 75 -3.43 20.01 -14.89
C PRO A 75 -3.31 20.37 -13.41
N THR A 76 -3.85 19.51 -12.54
CA THR A 76 -3.54 19.50 -11.13
C THR A 76 -2.14 18.93 -11.04
N ALA A 77 -1.23 19.68 -10.43
CA ALA A 77 0.14 19.23 -10.16
C ALA A 77 0.21 18.05 -9.15
N VAL A 78 -0.90 17.35 -8.93
CA VAL A 78 -1.00 16.14 -8.11
C VAL A 78 -1.00 14.96 -9.07
N THR A 79 0.19 14.43 -9.30
CA THR A 79 0.47 13.27 -10.16
C THR A 79 0.42 11.96 -9.36
N ASP A 80 -0.30 11.95 -8.24
CA ASP A 80 -0.15 10.90 -7.22
C ASP A 80 -1.33 9.93 -7.21
N ASN A 81 -1.01 8.63 -7.26
CA ASN A 81 -1.94 7.51 -7.33
C ASN A 81 -2.59 7.20 -5.96
N THR A 82 -3.32 8.18 -5.39
CA THR A 82 -4.06 8.03 -4.13
C THR A 82 -5.55 7.93 -4.39
N THR A 83 -6.15 6.78 -4.08
CA THR A 83 -7.59 6.60 -4.19
C THR A 83 -8.31 7.21 -2.98
N ILE A 84 -9.54 7.70 -3.19
CA ILE A 84 -10.39 8.17 -2.08
C ILE A 84 -10.79 7.00 -1.16
N SER A 85 -10.90 5.77 -1.69
CA SER A 85 -11.20 4.57 -0.90
C SER A 85 -10.05 4.12 0.01
N GLY A 86 -8.83 4.59 -0.23
CA GLY A 86 -7.62 4.13 0.45
C GLY A 86 -7.08 2.80 -0.07
N GLU A 87 -7.61 2.26 -1.17
CA GLU A 87 -7.11 1.07 -1.84
C GLU A 87 -5.87 1.39 -2.68
N THR A 88 -4.88 0.48 -2.69
CA THR A 88 -3.72 0.56 -3.58
C THR A 88 -4.15 0.46 -5.05
N ILE A 89 -3.62 1.33 -5.91
CA ILE A 89 -3.94 1.41 -7.33
C ILE A 89 -2.66 1.59 -8.17
N ASP A 90 -2.80 1.35 -9.47
CA ASP A 90 -1.80 1.68 -10.50
C ASP A 90 -0.44 1.05 -10.22
N TYR A 91 -0.44 -0.29 -10.28
CA TYR A 91 0.74 -1.14 -10.15
C TYR A 91 1.64 -0.98 -11.39
N GLY A 92 2.40 0.10 -11.42
CA GLY A 92 3.46 0.36 -12.39
C GLY A 92 4.83 -0.06 -11.83
N PRO A 93 5.66 0.88 -11.37
CA PRO A 93 6.97 0.58 -10.83
C PRO A 93 6.89 0.21 -9.34
N CYS A 94 6.12 -0.83 -9.03
CA CYS A 94 5.98 -1.38 -7.69
C CYS A 94 6.82 -2.64 -7.52
N ALA A 95 7.36 -2.85 -6.33
CA ALA A 95 8.14 -4.03 -6.00
C ALA A 95 8.10 -4.30 -4.50
N PHE A 96 8.38 -5.54 -4.13
CA PHE A 96 8.57 -5.91 -2.74
C PHE A 96 10.05 -5.81 -2.37
N MET A 97 10.30 -5.41 -1.13
CA MET A 97 11.63 -5.32 -0.58
C MET A 97 12.09 -6.71 -0.09
N ASP A 98 13.23 -7.16 -0.62
CA ASP A 98 13.94 -8.32 -0.07
C ASP A 98 14.69 -7.87 1.20
N SER A 99 15.91 -7.33 1.08
CA SER A 99 16.66 -6.77 2.22
C SER A 99 16.05 -5.45 2.72
N TYR A 100 15.84 -5.33 4.03
CA TYR A 100 15.28 -4.10 4.62
C TYR A 100 16.21 -2.90 4.48
N ALA A 101 15.76 -1.89 3.76
CA ALA A 101 16.43 -0.59 3.67
C ALA A 101 15.38 0.51 3.49
N PRO A 102 15.23 1.43 4.47
CA PRO A 102 14.17 2.44 4.45
C PRO A 102 14.29 3.44 3.29
N ASP A 103 15.48 3.61 2.73
CA ASP A 103 15.79 4.43 1.57
C ASP A 103 15.59 3.71 0.23
N THR A 104 15.02 2.49 0.24
CA THR A 104 14.77 1.71 -0.98
C THR A 104 13.80 2.43 -1.92
N VAL A 105 14.21 2.56 -3.19
CA VAL A 105 13.45 3.15 -4.29
C VAL A 105 13.40 2.16 -5.44
N PHE A 106 12.20 1.88 -5.95
CA PHE A 106 12.01 0.95 -7.07
C PHE A 106 11.73 1.64 -8.40
N SER A 107 11.18 2.86 -8.37
CA SER A 107 10.91 3.61 -9.59
C SER A 107 12.20 4.14 -10.20
N SER A 108 12.48 3.73 -11.43
CA SER A 108 13.65 4.20 -12.21
C SER A 108 13.67 5.72 -12.41
N ILE A 109 12.52 6.39 -12.33
CA ILE A 109 12.42 7.86 -12.47
C ILE A 109 12.53 8.61 -11.14
N ASP A 110 12.44 7.92 -9.99
CA ASP A 110 12.53 8.53 -8.66
C ASP A 110 14.00 8.69 -8.21
N THR A 111 14.74 9.49 -8.96
CA THR A 111 16.18 9.75 -8.69
C THR A 111 16.46 10.52 -7.40
N GLN A 112 15.43 11.12 -6.78
CA GLN A 112 15.55 11.91 -5.54
C GLN A 112 15.00 11.16 -4.31
N GLY A 113 14.46 9.95 -4.50
CA GLY A 113 13.89 9.14 -3.42
C GLY A 113 12.62 9.74 -2.82
N ARG A 114 11.84 10.51 -3.58
CA ARG A 114 10.56 11.09 -3.12
C ARG A 114 9.62 10.00 -2.61
N TYR A 115 9.60 8.84 -3.25
CA TYR A 115 8.74 7.70 -2.93
C TYR A 115 9.52 6.52 -2.34
N ALA A 116 10.72 6.76 -1.78
CA ALA A 116 11.44 5.77 -1.01
C ALA A 116 10.55 5.18 0.10
N TYR A 117 10.74 3.91 0.44
CA TYR A 117 9.87 3.19 1.39
C TYR A 117 9.57 3.98 2.68
N GLY A 118 10.61 4.55 3.31
CA GLY A 118 10.49 5.33 4.54
C GLY A 118 9.85 6.71 4.39
N ASN A 119 9.76 7.24 3.16
CA ASN A 119 9.16 8.55 2.88
C ASN A 119 7.66 8.47 2.58
N GLN A 120 7.12 7.27 2.31
CA GLN A 120 5.72 7.09 1.94
C GLN A 120 4.71 7.63 2.96
N PRO A 121 4.93 7.56 4.29
CA PRO A 121 4.00 8.15 5.27
C PRO A 121 3.89 9.67 5.15
N ASP A 122 5.00 10.36 4.88
CA ASP A 122 5.02 11.82 4.69
C ASP A 122 4.36 12.20 3.36
N ILE A 123 4.56 11.40 2.31
CA ILE A 123 3.89 11.57 1.02
C ILE A 123 2.38 11.42 1.17
N LEU A 124 1.89 10.46 1.97
CA LEU A 124 0.46 10.34 2.28
C LEU A 124 -0.09 11.63 2.90
N GLY A 125 0.61 12.20 3.90
CA GLY A 125 0.24 13.48 4.49
C GLY A 125 0.19 14.63 3.48
N TRP A 126 1.18 14.69 2.58
CA TRP A 126 1.22 15.68 1.50
C TRP A 126 0.05 15.52 0.52
N ASN A 127 -0.27 14.30 0.10
CA ASN A 127 -1.39 14.00 -0.80
C ASN A 127 -2.73 14.38 -0.17
N LEU A 128 -2.94 14.07 1.11
CA LEU A 128 -4.13 14.46 1.85
C LEU A 128 -4.26 15.99 1.95
N ALA A 129 -3.14 16.70 2.13
CA ALA A 129 -3.15 18.16 2.09
C ALA A 129 -3.53 18.72 0.72
N ARG A 130 -3.05 18.10 -0.38
CA ARG A 130 -3.48 18.49 -1.74
C ARG A 130 -4.98 18.26 -1.95
N LEU A 131 -5.52 17.13 -1.48
CA LEU A 131 -6.96 16.87 -1.54
C LEU A 131 -7.73 17.91 -0.74
N ALA A 132 -7.31 18.20 0.49
CA ALA A 132 -7.98 19.18 1.35
C ALA A 132 -8.05 20.57 0.74
N GLU A 133 -7.01 21.03 0.03
CA GLU A 133 -7.04 22.32 -0.69
C GLU A 133 -8.22 22.42 -1.66
N THR A 134 -8.59 21.31 -2.31
CA THR A 134 -9.73 21.28 -3.24
C THR A 134 -11.09 21.37 -2.54
N LEU A 135 -11.14 21.01 -1.25
CA LEU A 135 -12.35 20.99 -0.44
C LEU A 135 -12.64 22.32 0.25
N ILE A 136 -11.68 23.24 0.30
CA ILE A 136 -11.81 24.55 0.99
C ILE A 136 -13.16 25.25 0.70
N PRO A 137 -13.62 25.39 -0.56
CA PRO A 137 -14.86 26.10 -0.85
C PRO A 137 -16.13 25.39 -0.35
N LEU A 138 -16.02 24.11 0.04
CA LEU A 138 -17.13 23.26 0.46
C LEU A 138 -17.24 23.14 1.99
N ILE A 139 -16.17 23.47 2.74
CA ILE A 139 -16.10 23.25 4.19
C ILE A 139 -16.70 24.42 4.96
N ASP A 140 -16.32 25.65 4.63
CA ASP A 140 -16.79 26.86 5.30
C ASP A 140 -16.87 28.03 4.30
N PRO A 141 -17.91 28.88 4.38
CA PRO A 141 -17.97 30.13 3.62
C PRO A 141 -16.79 31.08 3.87
N ASP A 142 -16.24 31.07 5.09
CA ASP A 142 -14.98 31.73 5.41
C ASP A 142 -13.79 30.83 5.08
N LYS A 143 -12.98 31.29 4.12
CA LYS A 143 -11.82 30.55 3.63
C LYS A 143 -10.81 30.26 4.74
N ASP A 144 -10.57 31.21 5.64
CA ASP A 144 -9.56 31.05 6.68
C ASP A 144 -10.04 30.03 7.72
N GLY A 145 -11.32 30.05 8.10
CA GLY A 145 -11.95 29.00 8.91
C GLY A 145 -11.90 27.61 8.26
N ALA A 146 -12.17 27.49 6.96
CA ALA A 146 -12.06 26.22 6.23
C ALA A 146 -10.62 25.66 6.27
N ILE A 147 -9.62 26.53 6.10
CA ILE A 147 -8.20 26.15 6.15
C ILE A 147 -7.83 25.65 7.55
N GLU A 148 -8.28 26.32 8.61
CA GLU A 148 -8.02 25.90 10.00
C GLU A 148 -8.58 24.51 10.27
N ILE A 149 -9.86 24.28 9.94
CA ILE A 149 -10.53 22.97 10.12
C ILE A 149 -9.79 21.86 9.37
N LEU A 150 -9.47 22.08 8.10
CA LEU A 150 -8.79 21.08 7.27
C LEU A 150 -7.37 20.80 7.77
N THR A 151 -6.64 21.83 8.18
CA THR A 151 -5.29 21.72 8.74
C THR A 151 -5.29 20.90 10.02
N ASP A 152 -6.25 21.16 10.92
CA ASP A 152 -6.41 20.39 12.15
C ASP A 152 -6.64 18.90 11.87
N VAL A 153 -7.47 18.57 10.88
CA VAL A 153 -7.71 17.18 10.47
C VAL A 153 -6.44 16.54 9.90
N ILE A 154 -5.74 17.20 8.96
CA ILE A 154 -4.51 16.70 8.33
C ILE A 154 -3.43 16.46 9.38
N ASN A 155 -3.28 17.36 10.35
CA ASN A 155 -2.28 17.26 11.42
C ASN A 155 -2.49 16.04 12.33
N THR A 156 -3.65 15.38 12.28
CA THR A 156 -3.85 14.09 12.97
C THR A 156 -3.24 12.89 12.23
N THR A 157 -2.87 13.04 10.96
CA THR A 157 -2.40 11.93 10.09
C THR A 157 -1.18 11.20 10.66
N PRO A 158 -0.09 11.88 11.10
CA PRO A 158 1.10 11.18 11.59
C PRO A 158 0.81 10.31 12.81
N ALA A 159 0.09 10.84 13.80
CA ALA A 159 -0.27 10.09 15.01
C ALA A 159 -1.17 8.88 14.70
N ARG A 160 -2.10 9.01 13.73
CA ARG A 160 -2.94 7.89 13.27
C ARG A 160 -2.10 6.83 12.56
N TYR A 161 -1.22 7.25 11.66
CA TYR A 161 -0.30 6.34 10.96
C TYR A 161 0.56 5.57 11.96
N ASP A 162 1.22 6.26 12.88
CA ASP A 162 2.11 5.65 13.88
C ASP A 162 1.37 4.66 14.77
N ALA A 163 0.14 5.00 15.20
CA ALA A 163 -0.69 4.10 16.00
C ALA A 163 -1.03 2.81 15.23
N HIS A 164 -1.48 2.92 13.97
CA HIS A 164 -1.83 1.77 13.14
C HIS A 164 -0.60 0.93 12.78
N TRP A 165 0.51 1.58 12.42
CA TRP A 165 1.77 0.94 12.08
C TRP A 165 2.34 0.19 13.28
N THR A 166 2.43 0.84 14.45
CA THR A 166 2.93 0.22 15.68
C THR A 166 2.06 -0.95 16.11
N ALA A 167 0.74 -0.82 16.00
CA ALA A 167 -0.18 -1.93 16.28
C ALA A 167 0.02 -3.11 15.32
N ALA A 168 0.25 -2.86 14.03
CA ALA A 168 0.56 -3.90 13.05
C ALA A 168 1.90 -4.59 13.37
N MET A 169 2.95 -3.80 13.63
CA MET A 169 4.29 -4.30 13.94
C MET A 169 4.32 -5.12 15.23
N ARG A 170 3.60 -4.70 16.29
CA ARG A 170 3.41 -5.49 17.52
C ARG A 170 2.89 -6.88 17.22
N ARG A 171 1.84 -7.00 16.40
CA ARG A 171 1.30 -8.30 16.00
C ARG A 171 2.33 -9.11 15.24
N LYS A 172 3.07 -8.50 14.30
CA LYS A 172 4.13 -9.18 13.51
C LYS A 172 5.24 -9.78 14.38
N ILE A 173 5.56 -9.15 15.51
CA ILE A 173 6.52 -9.68 16.49
C ILE A 173 5.86 -10.48 17.63
N GLY A 174 4.58 -10.81 17.50
CA GLY A 174 3.86 -11.69 18.42
C GLY A 174 3.38 -11.05 19.71
N LEU A 175 3.39 -9.72 19.86
CA LEU A 175 2.85 -9.02 21.03
C LEU A 175 1.32 -8.89 20.95
N THR A 176 0.66 -9.18 22.07
CA THR A 176 -0.81 -9.12 22.18
C THR A 176 -1.29 -7.95 23.05
N THR A 177 -0.40 -7.41 23.88
CA THR A 177 -0.66 -6.24 24.72
C THR A 177 0.18 -5.05 24.29
N GLU A 178 -0.21 -3.85 24.73
CA GLU A 178 0.52 -2.62 24.44
C GLU A 178 1.35 -2.17 25.64
N GLN A 179 2.61 -1.81 25.39
CA GLN A 179 3.47 -1.12 26.34
C GLN A 179 4.19 0.04 25.66
N ALA A 180 4.51 1.08 26.43
CA ALA A 180 5.14 2.30 25.92
C ALA A 180 6.49 2.04 25.23
N ALA A 181 7.24 1.03 25.68
CA ALA A 181 8.55 0.66 25.11
C ALA A 181 8.46 -0.19 23.82
N ASP A 182 7.26 -0.60 23.38
CA ASP A 182 7.10 -1.48 22.22
C ASP A 182 7.60 -0.81 20.93
N GLY A 183 7.46 0.51 20.82
CA GLY A 183 7.99 1.27 19.68
C GLY A 183 9.51 1.22 19.59
N GLU A 184 10.21 1.32 20.71
CA GLU A 184 11.69 1.19 20.77
C GLU A 184 12.13 -0.22 20.40
N LEU A 185 11.39 -1.24 20.86
CA LEU A 185 11.66 -2.63 20.49
C LEU A 185 11.49 -2.86 18.99
N ILE A 186 10.43 -2.34 18.38
CA ILE A 186 10.21 -2.43 16.92
C ILE A 186 11.32 -1.69 16.17
N GLY A 187 11.66 -0.46 16.58
CA GLY A 187 12.73 0.32 15.96
C GLY A 187 14.10 -0.36 16.05
N GLY A 188 14.38 -1.05 17.18
CA GLY A 188 15.58 -1.86 17.35
C GLY A 188 15.68 -3.01 16.36
N LEU A 189 14.56 -3.68 16.04
CA LEU A 189 14.53 -4.75 15.04
C LEU A 189 14.87 -4.21 13.66
N LEU A 190 14.20 -3.13 13.25
CA LEU A 190 14.40 -2.50 11.93
C LEU A 190 15.83 -1.99 11.77
N THR A 191 16.41 -1.43 12.83
CA THR A 191 17.81 -1.00 12.85
C THR A 191 18.75 -2.20 12.66
N ALA A 192 18.52 -3.30 13.38
CA ALA A 192 19.31 -4.52 13.22
C ALA A 192 19.16 -5.12 11.81
N MET A 193 17.96 -5.12 11.23
CA MET A 193 17.71 -5.59 9.88
C MET A 193 18.48 -4.78 8.85
N HIS A 194 18.43 -3.45 8.96
CA HIS A 194 19.12 -2.56 8.04
C HIS A 194 20.65 -2.74 8.10
N GLN A 195 21.22 -2.80 9.31
CA GLN A 195 22.65 -3.03 9.50
C GLN A 195 23.11 -4.42 9.06
N GLY A 196 22.26 -5.43 9.25
CA GLY A 196 22.55 -6.82 8.92
C GLY A 196 22.21 -7.22 7.48
N GLY A 197 21.63 -6.32 6.68
CA GLY A 197 21.16 -6.62 5.32
C GLY A 197 20.05 -7.67 5.25
N ALA A 198 19.27 -7.80 6.32
CA ALA A 198 18.35 -8.92 6.51
C ALA A 198 17.09 -8.83 5.64
N ASP A 199 16.59 -9.98 5.20
CA ASP A 199 15.32 -10.06 4.46
C ASP A 199 14.15 -9.62 5.35
N PHE A 200 13.42 -8.60 4.91
CA PHE A 200 12.34 -7.98 5.67
C PHE A 200 11.23 -8.99 6.00
N THR A 201 10.83 -9.81 5.03
CA THR A 201 9.71 -10.74 5.15
C THR A 201 10.09 -11.94 6.02
N LEU A 202 11.22 -12.57 5.71
CA LEU A 202 11.67 -13.81 6.35
C LEU A 202 12.07 -13.60 7.81
N VAL A 203 12.60 -12.44 8.20
CA VAL A 203 12.84 -12.17 9.62
C VAL A 203 11.53 -12.29 10.42
N PHE A 204 10.45 -11.60 10.02
CA PHE A 204 9.18 -11.71 10.73
C PHE A 204 8.61 -13.13 10.69
N ARG A 205 8.72 -13.83 9.55
CA ARG A 205 8.28 -15.22 9.45
C ARG A 205 9.05 -16.12 10.41
N HIS A 206 10.37 -15.98 10.48
CA HIS A 206 11.23 -16.81 11.32
C HIS A 206 11.18 -16.47 12.81
N LEU A 207 10.66 -15.30 13.20
CA LEU A 207 10.39 -15.02 14.61
C LEU A 207 9.39 -16.02 15.20
N ALA A 208 8.40 -16.51 14.43
CA ALA A 208 7.50 -17.56 14.89
C ALA A 208 8.27 -18.86 15.22
N THR A 209 9.23 -19.24 14.39
CA THR A 209 10.14 -20.37 14.65
C THR A 209 11.00 -20.14 15.89
N ALA A 210 11.42 -18.90 16.14
CA ALA A 210 12.16 -18.53 17.35
C ALA A 210 11.30 -18.63 18.62
N VAL A 211 10.00 -18.32 18.55
CA VAL A 211 9.04 -18.57 19.64
C VAL A 211 8.93 -20.07 19.93
N ARG A 212 8.92 -20.91 18.88
CA ARG A 212 8.94 -22.39 19.00
C ARG A 212 10.29 -22.96 19.47
N GLY A 213 11.25 -22.11 19.85
CA GLY A 213 12.52 -22.51 20.46
C GLY A 213 13.69 -22.64 19.49
N ASN A 214 13.53 -22.31 18.20
CA ASN A 214 14.63 -22.34 17.23
C ASN A 214 14.87 -20.97 16.61
N ALA A 215 15.90 -20.25 17.08
CA ALA A 215 16.28 -18.95 16.57
C ALA A 215 17.23 -18.98 15.36
N ILE A 216 17.72 -20.16 14.96
CA ILE A 216 18.70 -20.29 13.88
C ILE A 216 18.17 -19.67 12.57
N PRO A 217 16.91 -19.88 12.13
CA PRO A 217 16.42 -19.32 10.88
C PRO A 217 16.38 -17.79 10.87
N VAL A 218 16.00 -17.15 11.98
CA VAL A 218 15.98 -15.69 12.07
C VAL A 218 17.40 -15.13 12.14
N GLN A 219 18.31 -15.76 12.89
CA GLN A 219 19.72 -15.37 12.95
C GLN A 219 20.40 -15.50 11.58
N GLY A 220 20.05 -16.53 10.80
CA GLY A 220 20.56 -16.77 9.45
C GLY A 220 20.21 -15.68 8.44
N GLN A 221 19.29 -14.77 8.76
CA GLN A 221 18.97 -13.62 7.91
C GLN A 221 19.99 -12.49 8.03
N PHE A 222 20.87 -12.48 9.04
CA PHE A 222 21.74 -11.35 9.34
C PHE A 222 23.19 -11.67 9.01
N ALA A 223 23.89 -10.74 8.37
CA ALA A 223 25.33 -10.84 8.14
C ALA A 223 26.16 -10.78 9.44
N GLU A 224 25.65 -10.07 10.45
CA GLU A 224 26.28 -9.93 11.78
C GLU A 224 25.23 -10.16 12.88
N LEU A 225 25.58 -10.91 13.92
CA LEU A 225 24.61 -11.46 14.87
C LEU A 225 24.46 -10.66 16.17
N SER A 226 25.37 -9.74 16.48
CA SER A 226 25.38 -9.06 17.78
C SER A 226 24.11 -8.25 18.05
N ALA A 227 23.67 -7.45 17.06
CA ALA A 227 22.49 -6.61 17.17
C ALA A 227 21.21 -7.45 17.29
N ILE A 228 21.04 -8.48 16.43
CA ILE A 228 19.85 -9.34 16.47
C ILE A 228 19.81 -10.22 17.73
N ASN A 229 20.95 -10.71 18.24
CA ASN A 229 20.98 -11.49 19.47
C ASN A 229 20.55 -10.65 20.68
N THR A 230 21.08 -9.43 20.79
CA THR A 230 20.67 -8.47 21.82
C THR A 230 19.18 -8.17 21.71
N TRP A 231 18.68 -7.97 20.50
CA TRP A 231 17.27 -7.71 20.27
C TRP A 231 16.39 -8.92 20.65
N LEU A 232 16.77 -10.15 20.29
CA LEU A 232 16.03 -11.38 20.60
C LEU A 232 15.93 -11.61 22.12
N GLU A 233 16.95 -11.24 22.89
CA GLU A 233 16.92 -11.30 24.36
C GLU A 233 15.86 -10.32 24.92
N ASN A 234 15.90 -9.07 24.49
CA ASN A 234 14.94 -8.04 24.91
C ASN A 234 13.51 -8.39 24.49
N TRP A 235 13.34 -8.88 23.26
CA TRP A 235 12.05 -9.30 22.74
C TRP A 235 11.48 -10.47 23.54
N ARG A 236 12.26 -11.51 23.85
CA ARG A 236 11.80 -12.63 24.70
C ARG A 236 11.44 -12.19 26.10
N ALA A 237 12.20 -11.26 26.70
CA ALA A 237 11.87 -10.67 27.98
C ALA A 237 10.54 -9.89 27.93
N ARG A 238 10.25 -9.23 26.81
CA ARG A 238 8.96 -8.57 26.58
C ARG A 238 7.80 -9.56 26.38
N LEU A 239 8.05 -10.70 25.71
CA LEU A 239 7.05 -11.75 25.51
C LEU A 239 6.67 -12.45 26.81
N SER A 240 7.62 -12.69 27.71
CA SER A 240 7.37 -13.39 28.99
C SER A 240 6.49 -12.61 29.96
N GLY A 241 6.27 -11.32 29.71
CA GLY A 241 5.30 -10.49 30.43
C GLY A 241 3.84 -10.71 30.01
N GLU A 242 3.58 -11.53 29.00
CA GLU A 242 2.23 -11.85 28.51
C GLU A 242 1.90 -13.32 28.75
N ASP A 243 0.69 -13.59 29.23
CA ASP A 243 0.17 -14.94 29.45
C ASP A 243 -0.39 -15.54 28.14
N VAL A 244 0.51 -15.88 27.22
CA VAL A 244 0.17 -16.52 25.94
C VAL A 244 1.14 -17.67 25.67
N GLU A 245 0.58 -18.87 25.50
CA GLU A 245 1.31 -20.08 25.13
C GLU A 245 2.15 -19.90 23.86
N ALA A 246 3.36 -20.44 23.87
CA ALA A 246 4.33 -20.25 22.79
C ALA A 246 3.80 -20.71 21.42
N GLU A 247 3.17 -21.89 21.36
CA GLU A 247 2.64 -22.43 20.10
C GLU A 247 1.49 -21.56 19.56
N ALA A 248 0.55 -21.17 20.43
CA ALA A 248 -0.56 -20.31 20.05
C ALA A 248 -0.09 -18.93 19.55
N ARG A 249 0.98 -18.40 20.15
CA ARG A 249 1.62 -17.15 19.72
C ARG A 249 2.27 -17.31 18.36
N ALA A 250 3.05 -18.37 18.16
CA ALA A 250 3.72 -18.65 16.89
C ALA A 250 2.70 -18.85 15.75
N ASP A 251 1.62 -19.59 15.99
CA ASP A 251 0.52 -19.76 15.03
C ASP A 251 -0.16 -18.43 14.67
N ALA A 252 -0.32 -17.53 15.65
CA ALA A 252 -0.87 -16.20 15.40
C ALA A 252 0.05 -15.34 14.53
N MET A 253 1.36 -15.45 14.72
CA MET A 253 2.37 -14.79 13.90
C MET A 253 2.40 -15.35 12.48
N ASP A 254 2.35 -16.68 12.31
CA ASP A 254 2.35 -17.33 11.01
C ASP A 254 1.15 -16.93 10.13
N ARG A 255 -0.01 -16.67 10.75
CA ARG A 255 -1.23 -16.22 10.05
C ARG A 255 -1.17 -14.79 9.48
N ILE A 256 -0.18 -14.00 9.87
CA ILE A 256 -0.07 -12.58 9.44
C ILE A 256 1.29 -12.23 8.85
N ASN A 257 2.31 -13.06 9.10
CA ASN A 257 3.64 -12.90 8.53
C ASN A 257 3.74 -13.84 7.33
N PRO A 258 3.70 -13.30 6.10
CA PRO A 258 3.74 -14.14 4.91
C PRO A 258 5.10 -14.83 4.80
N ILE A 259 5.08 -16.03 4.24
CA ILE A 259 6.24 -16.73 3.72
C ILE A 259 6.42 -16.47 2.21
N TYR A 260 5.34 -16.23 1.48
CA TYR A 260 5.38 -15.90 0.05
C TYR A 260 4.93 -14.46 -0.20
N ILE A 261 5.75 -13.74 -0.95
CA ILE A 261 5.47 -12.43 -1.53
C ILE A 261 5.83 -12.51 -3.02
N PRO A 262 5.31 -11.63 -3.90
CA PRO A 262 5.72 -11.62 -5.29
C PRO A 262 7.13 -11.03 -5.40
N ARG A 263 8.13 -11.87 -5.06
CA ARG A 263 9.54 -11.50 -5.07
C ARG A 263 9.93 -11.09 -6.48
N ASN A 264 10.65 -9.98 -6.58
CA ASN A 264 10.97 -9.33 -7.85
C ASN A 264 11.59 -10.31 -8.85
N HIS A 265 12.58 -11.12 -8.44
CA HIS A 265 13.20 -12.11 -9.33
C HIS A 265 12.25 -13.22 -9.80
N LYS A 266 11.22 -13.57 -9.02
CA LYS A 266 10.17 -14.53 -9.42
C LYS A 266 9.15 -13.91 -10.38
N VAL A 267 8.86 -12.62 -10.19
CA VAL A 267 8.05 -11.86 -11.14
C VAL A 267 8.78 -11.79 -12.49
N GLU A 268 10.08 -11.45 -12.50
CA GLU A 268 10.89 -11.44 -13.72
C GLU A 268 10.97 -12.83 -14.38
N GLU A 269 11.20 -13.89 -13.59
CA GLU A 269 11.19 -15.28 -14.10
C GLU A 269 9.87 -15.61 -14.82
N ALA A 270 8.73 -15.23 -14.23
CA ALA A 270 7.42 -15.44 -14.83
C ALA A 270 7.19 -14.60 -16.09
N LEU A 271 7.62 -13.34 -16.09
CA LEU A 271 7.52 -12.45 -17.26
C LEU A 271 8.39 -12.95 -18.42
N THR A 272 9.65 -13.30 -18.15
CA THR A 272 10.57 -13.84 -19.15
C THR A 272 10.01 -15.12 -19.78
N ALA A 273 9.51 -16.07 -18.97
CA ALA A 273 8.94 -17.31 -19.50
C ALA A 273 7.69 -17.05 -20.38
N ALA A 274 6.80 -16.16 -19.94
CA ALA A 274 5.59 -15.83 -20.68
C ALA A 274 5.91 -15.12 -22.01
N VAL A 275 6.85 -14.18 -22.02
CA VAL A 275 7.18 -13.35 -23.19
C VAL A 275 8.09 -14.08 -24.18
N GLU A 276 9.16 -14.71 -23.70
CA GLU A 276 10.17 -15.31 -24.57
C GLU A 276 9.83 -16.74 -25.00
N HIS A 277 9.01 -17.44 -24.22
CA HIS A 277 8.75 -18.87 -24.40
C HIS A 277 7.26 -19.22 -24.48
N GLU A 278 6.35 -18.23 -24.39
CA GLU A 278 4.89 -18.44 -24.34
C GLU A 278 4.47 -19.41 -23.21
N ASP A 279 5.27 -19.51 -22.15
CA ASP A 279 5.05 -20.42 -21.03
C ASP A 279 4.48 -19.68 -19.82
N MET A 280 3.20 -19.92 -19.53
CA MET A 280 2.50 -19.36 -18.38
C MET A 280 2.69 -20.15 -17.09
N SER A 281 3.38 -21.30 -17.13
CA SER A 281 3.52 -22.19 -15.96
C SER A 281 4.19 -21.50 -14.76
N PRO A 282 5.26 -20.69 -14.92
CA PRO A 282 5.85 -19.97 -13.78
C PRO A 282 4.93 -18.88 -13.21
N PHE A 283 4.13 -18.23 -14.05
CA PHE A 283 3.12 -17.27 -13.60
C PHE A 283 2.05 -17.96 -12.75
N GLU A 284 1.50 -19.08 -13.23
CA GLU A 284 0.47 -19.84 -12.50
C GLU A 284 1.01 -20.37 -11.16
N ALA A 285 2.26 -20.84 -11.14
CA ALA A 285 2.91 -21.31 -9.93
C ALA A 285 3.18 -20.18 -8.93
N LEU A 286 3.65 -19.01 -9.40
CA LEU A 286 3.80 -17.81 -8.56
C LEU A 286 2.45 -17.35 -8.01
N LEU A 287 1.43 -17.27 -8.85
CA LEU A 287 0.07 -16.88 -8.45
C LEU A 287 -0.48 -17.82 -7.36
N ALA A 288 -0.28 -19.13 -7.53
CA ALA A 288 -0.68 -20.12 -6.53
C ALA A 288 0.02 -19.89 -5.17
N ALA A 289 1.32 -19.60 -5.18
CA ALA A 289 2.08 -19.32 -3.96
C ALA A 289 1.60 -18.04 -3.25
N VAL A 290 1.47 -16.93 -3.99
CA VAL A 290 1.09 -15.63 -3.39
C VAL A 290 -0.40 -15.53 -3.04
N SER A 291 -1.24 -16.44 -3.55
CA SER A 291 -2.65 -16.58 -3.13
C SER A 291 -2.81 -17.25 -1.77
N HIS A 292 -1.76 -17.96 -1.30
CA HIS A 292 -1.70 -18.60 0.01
C HIS A 292 -0.45 -18.11 0.78
N PRO A 293 -0.30 -16.79 0.97
CA PRO A 293 0.99 -16.21 1.32
C PRO A 293 1.47 -16.57 2.73
N PHE A 294 0.60 -17.11 3.59
CA PHE A 294 0.88 -17.47 4.98
C PHE A 294 1.12 -18.97 5.19
N ASP A 295 0.70 -19.80 4.24
CA ASP A 295 0.71 -21.25 4.34
C ASP A 295 2.01 -21.81 3.74
N VAL A 296 2.68 -22.74 4.43
CA VAL A 296 3.83 -23.43 3.84
C VAL A 296 3.34 -24.49 2.89
N ILE A 297 3.66 -24.37 1.61
CA ILE A 297 3.24 -25.30 0.56
C ILE A 297 4.43 -26.14 0.12
N ALA A 298 4.33 -27.45 0.28
CA ALA A 298 5.37 -28.38 -0.13
C ALA A 298 5.63 -28.28 -1.64
N GLY A 299 6.90 -28.15 -2.03
CA GLY A 299 7.31 -27.97 -3.42
C GLY A 299 7.32 -26.50 -3.90
N GLN A 300 6.94 -25.54 -3.05
CA GLN A 300 7.02 -24.10 -3.35
C GLN A 300 8.10 -23.38 -2.52
N GLU A 301 9.04 -24.12 -1.93
CA GLU A 301 10.08 -23.55 -1.06
C GLU A 301 10.90 -22.47 -1.79
N SER A 302 11.16 -22.65 -3.09
CA SER A 302 11.92 -21.68 -3.90
C SER A 302 11.23 -20.33 -4.08
N TYR A 303 9.92 -20.21 -3.85
CA TYR A 303 9.20 -18.93 -3.90
C TYR A 303 9.34 -18.13 -2.60
N ALA A 304 9.80 -18.77 -1.52
CA ALA A 304 10.06 -18.10 -0.25
C ALA A 304 11.45 -17.45 -0.21
N GLU A 305 12.39 -17.87 -1.05
CA GLU A 305 13.78 -17.45 -1.00
C GLU A 305 14.01 -16.10 -1.71
N PRO A 306 14.82 -15.18 -1.16
CA PRO A 306 15.16 -13.94 -1.85
C PRO A 306 15.95 -14.19 -3.13
N GLY A 307 15.98 -13.18 -4.01
CA GLY A 307 16.83 -13.23 -5.20
C GLY A 307 18.31 -13.26 -4.85
N ALA A 308 19.15 -13.65 -5.81
CA ALA A 308 20.59 -13.52 -5.63
C ALA A 308 20.97 -12.05 -5.34
N GLN A 309 21.88 -11.83 -4.38
CA GLN A 309 22.34 -10.48 -4.07
C GLN A 309 23.05 -9.88 -5.29
N THR A 310 22.48 -8.80 -5.84
CA THR A 310 23.06 -8.04 -6.94
C THR A 310 23.74 -6.76 -6.42
N THR A 311 24.79 -6.32 -7.10
CA THR A 311 25.46 -5.04 -6.79
C THR A 311 24.68 -3.82 -7.26
N LEU A 312 23.65 -4.02 -8.09
CA LEU A 312 22.75 -2.97 -8.58
C LEU A 312 21.41 -3.07 -7.84
N PRO A 313 20.81 -1.93 -7.43
CA PRO A 313 19.47 -1.92 -6.87
C PRO A 313 18.47 -2.38 -7.94
N TYR A 314 17.52 -3.22 -7.54
CA TYR A 314 16.43 -3.63 -8.42
C TYR A 314 15.57 -2.41 -8.76
N GLN A 315 15.28 -2.21 -10.04
CA GLN A 315 14.47 -1.12 -10.55
C GLN A 315 13.36 -1.66 -11.44
N THR A 316 12.25 -0.94 -11.41
CA THR A 316 11.05 -1.21 -12.21
C THR A 316 10.74 0.01 -13.08
N PHE A 317 9.98 -0.22 -14.14
CA PHE A 317 9.70 0.77 -15.19
C PHE A 317 8.19 0.87 -15.41
N CYS A 318 7.69 2.09 -15.65
CA CYS A 318 6.32 2.27 -16.10
C CYS A 318 6.19 1.88 -17.58
N GLY A 319 5.13 1.15 -17.96
CA GLY A 319 4.75 0.91 -19.36
C GLY A 319 5.27 -0.39 -19.98
N THR A 320 5.48 -1.43 -19.18
CA THR A 320 5.61 -2.82 -19.66
C THR A 320 4.28 -3.39 -20.09
#